data_AF-A0ABD6SET9-F1
#
_entry.id   AF-A0ABD6SET9-F1
#
_cell.length_a   1.000
_cell.length_b   1.000
_cell.length_c   1.000
_cell.angle_alpha   90.00
_cell.angle_beta   90.00
_cell.angle_gamma   90.00
#
_symmetry.space_group_name_H-M   'P 1'
#
loop_
_entity.id
_entity.type
_entity.pdbx_description
1 polymer ?
#
loop_
_entity_poly.entity_id
_entity_poly.type
_entity_poly.pdbx_seq_one_letter_code
_entity_poly.pdbx_strand_id
1 'polypeptide(L)'
;MNEEGKCPKCGCWLQYPERAYCVNVECTYSKEDRKTMKKADTELKEVKFRYTFKQVGTESVVQEVYTLTQLEECSIREMSPCFSAGSSWEVIGRDTFTGLTDKNGKEIFEGDIDQDEHNNLSVICYIKKYGAYCAVPLVLYLHEDYENEIVYEYGYDCYFHNCTPHIYLHVVGDIHTNPRLLNMEAVEEEVTKCTNVHGMVQNI
;
A
#
# COMPACT_ATOMS: atom_id res chain seq x y z
N MET A 1 -21.99 -13.37 -28.19
CA MET A 1 -21.65 -14.80 -27.93
C MET A 1 -22.12 -15.61 -29.13
N ASN A 2 -21.47 -16.72 -29.47
CA ASN A 2 -22.04 -17.68 -30.41
C ASN A 2 -23.08 -18.57 -29.70
N GLU A 3 -23.74 -19.45 -30.45
CA GLU A 3 -24.77 -20.37 -29.92
C GLU A 3 -24.25 -21.30 -28.81
N GLU A 4 -22.93 -21.48 -28.69
CA GLU A 4 -22.27 -22.28 -27.65
C GLU A 4 -21.89 -21.48 -26.39
N GLY A 5 -22.25 -20.20 -26.30
CA GLY A 5 -21.83 -19.33 -25.18
C GLY A 5 -20.34 -18.96 -25.22
N LYS A 6 -19.65 -19.22 -26.33
CA LYS A 6 -18.23 -18.93 -26.54
C LYS A 6 -17.99 -17.62 -27.29
N CYS A 7 -16.73 -17.20 -27.33
CA CYS A 7 -16.35 -15.93 -27.96
C CYS A 7 -16.36 -16.19 -29.46
N PRO A 8 -17.13 -15.43 -30.25
CA PRO A 8 -17.18 -15.66 -31.68
C PRO A 8 -15.85 -15.36 -32.38
N LYS A 9 -14.91 -14.69 -31.70
CA LYS A 9 -13.54 -14.41 -32.19
C LYS A 9 -12.50 -15.44 -31.73
N CYS A 10 -12.44 -15.71 -30.43
CA CYS A 10 -11.36 -16.49 -29.80
C CYS A 10 -11.76 -17.93 -29.41
N GLY A 11 -13.05 -18.23 -29.29
CA GLY A 11 -13.55 -19.48 -28.70
C GLY A 11 -13.43 -19.61 -27.18
N CYS A 12 -12.77 -18.66 -26.49
CA CYS A 12 -12.47 -18.73 -25.06
C CYS A 12 -13.34 -17.77 -24.20
N TRP A 13 -13.82 -18.23 -23.04
CA TRP A 13 -14.31 -17.37 -21.94
C TRP A 13 -13.97 -18.01 -20.59
N LEU A 14 -13.77 -17.17 -19.58
CA LEU A 14 -13.95 -17.53 -18.17
C LEU A 14 -15.32 -17.02 -17.72
N GLN A 15 -16.08 -17.86 -17.03
CA GLN A 15 -17.41 -17.51 -16.53
C GLN A 15 -17.33 -17.34 -15.01
N TYR A 16 -17.50 -16.10 -14.56
CA TYR A 16 -17.78 -15.79 -13.15
C TYR A 16 -19.29 -15.62 -12.98
N PRO A 17 -19.84 -15.78 -11.75
CA PRO A 17 -21.28 -15.75 -11.49
C PRO A 17 -22.02 -14.53 -12.08
N GLU A 18 -21.36 -13.38 -12.18
CA GLU A 18 -21.99 -12.13 -12.64
C GLU A 18 -21.38 -11.51 -13.89
N ARG A 19 -20.29 -12.07 -14.43
CA ARG A 19 -19.61 -11.55 -15.63
C ARG A 19 -18.99 -12.68 -16.44
N ALA A 20 -19.18 -12.60 -17.75
CA ALA A 20 -18.36 -13.32 -18.71
C ALA A 20 -17.39 -12.31 -19.35
N TYR A 21 -16.09 -12.64 -19.45
CA TYR A 21 -15.10 -11.95 -20.31
C TYR A 21 -14.23 -12.96 -21.13
N CYS A 22 -13.86 -12.66 -22.39
CA CYS A 22 -12.92 -13.50 -23.17
C CYS A 22 -11.52 -13.26 -22.59
N VAL A 23 -10.84 -14.36 -22.23
CA VAL A 23 -9.47 -14.35 -21.69
C VAL A 23 -8.42 -13.92 -22.70
N ASN A 24 -8.75 -13.91 -24.00
CA ASN A 24 -7.87 -13.35 -25.01
C ASN A 24 -8.03 -11.82 -25.04
N VAL A 25 -7.00 -11.13 -24.55
CA VAL A 25 -6.91 -9.66 -24.46
C VAL A 25 -7.17 -8.97 -25.81
N GLU A 26 -6.81 -9.61 -26.92
CA GLU A 26 -7.06 -9.05 -28.26
C GLU A 26 -8.54 -9.05 -28.67
N CYS A 27 -9.37 -9.84 -27.98
CA CYS A 27 -10.80 -9.94 -28.23
C CYS A 27 -11.64 -9.08 -27.30
N THR A 28 -11.15 -8.82 -26.08
CA THR A 28 -11.79 -7.96 -25.08
C THR A 28 -11.61 -6.47 -25.35
N TYR A 29 -10.51 -6.07 -25.99
CA TYR A 29 -10.26 -4.68 -26.37
C TYR A 29 -10.39 -4.52 -27.88
N SER A 30 -11.43 -3.82 -28.36
CA SER A 30 -11.48 -3.45 -29.76
C SER A 30 -10.32 -2.49 -30.10
N LYS A 31 -9.84 -2.47 -31.35
CA LYS A 31 -8.83 -1.48 -31.78
C LYS A 31 -9.31 -0.04 -31.57
N GLU A 32 -10.62 0.18 -31.47
CA GLU A 32 -11.27 1.48 -31.20
C GLU A 32 -11.27 1.83 -29.70
N ASP A 33 -11.29 0.83 -28.80
CA ASP A 33 -11.14 1.01 -27.34
C ASP A 33 -9.71 1.30 -26.90
N ARG A 34 -8.75 1.16 -27.82
CA ARG A 34 -7.45 1.84 -27.70
C ARG A 34 -7.66 3.33 -27.93
N LYS A 35 -8.46 4.00 -27.08
CA LYS A 35 -8.29 5.42 -26.80
C LYS A 35 -6.79 5.60 -26.67
N THR A 36 -6.22 6.42 -27.56
CA THR A 36 -4.82 6.83 -27.60
C THR A 36 -4.20 6.61 -26.23
N MET A 37 -3.43 5.54 -26.05
CA MET A 37 -2.63 5.41 -24.84
C MET A 37 -1.88 6.73 -24.80
N LYS A 38 -2.20 7.58 -23.81
CA LYS A 38 -1.48 8.84 -23.65
C LYS A 38 -0.03 8.43 -23.67
N LYS A 39 0.72 9.07 -24.58
CA LYS A 39 2.17 8.88 -24.67
C LYS A 39 2.67 8.86 -23.23
N ALA A 40 3.35 7.79 -22.83
CA ALA A 40 3.82 7.64 -21.46
C ALA A 40 4.46 8.97 -21.06
N ASP A 41 3.95 9.55 -19.98
CA ASP A 41 4.41 10.85 -19.54
C ASP A 41 5.91 10.75 -19.31
N THR A 42 6.69 11.46 -20.12
CA THR A 42 8.15 11.40 -20.10
C THR A 42 8.74 12.35 -19.08
N GLU A 43 7.90 13.03 -18.30
CA GLU A 43 8.36 13.78 -17.14
C GLU A 43 9.06 12.84 -16.16
N LEU A 44 10.22 13.28 -15.68
CA LEU A 44 10.98 12.55 -14.67
C LEU A 44 10.07 12.37 -13.45
N LYS A 45 9.75 11.11 -13.12
CA LYS A 45 9.02 10.80 -11.90
C LYS A 45 9.82 11.33 -10.72
N GLU A 46 9.15 12.12 -9.89
CA GLU A 46 9.75 12.63 -8.67
C GLU A 46 10.10 11.45 -7.74
N VAL A 47 11.39 11.36 -7.37
CA VAL A 47 11.88 10.35 -6.44
C VAL A 47 12.05 11.01 -5.07
N LYS A 48 11.37 10.47 -4.07
CA LYS A 48 11.35 10.97 -2.68
C LYS A 48 11.65 9.83 -1.72
N PHE A 49 12.31 10.17 -0.61
CA PHE A 49 12.62 9.29 0.49
C PHE A 49 12.18 9.93 1.80
N ARG A 50 11.45 9.17 2.62
CA ARG A 50 11.18 9.53 4.00
C ARG A 50 12.24 8.89 4.90
N TYR A 51 13.00 9.71 5.58
CA TYR A 51 13.95 9.27 6.59
C TYR A 51 13.30 9.35 7.96
N THR A 52 13.40 8.26 8.73
CA THR A 52 12.96 8.24 10.11
C THR A 52 14.17 8.21 11.03
N PHE A 53 14.25 9.16 11.94
CA PHE A 53 15.33 9.31 12.91
C PHE A 53 14.81 9.08 14.33
N LYS A 54 15.57 8.34 15.13
CA LYS A 54 15.35 8.20 16.57
C LYS A 54 16.47 8.89 17.33
N GLN A 55 16.13 9.69 18.34
CA GLN A 55 17.13 10.32 19.19
C GLN A 55 17.67 9.32 20.21
N VAL A 56 18.99 9.22 20.31
CA VAL A 56 19.69 8.37 21.27
C VAL A 56 19.40 8.85 22.70
N GLY A 57 18.94 7.92 23.53
CA GLY A 57 18.63 8.18 24.94
C GLY A 57 17.23 8.78 25.18
N THR A 58 16.44 9.00 24.13
CA THR A 58 15.02 9.39 24.25
C THR A 58 14.15 8.50 23.36
N GLU A 59 12.84 8.57 23.52
CA GLU A 59 11.87 7.94 22.60
C GLU A 59 11.41 8.92 21.51
N SER A 60 12.15 10.00 21.29
CA SER A 60 11.80 11.00 20.27
C SER A 60 12.11 10.47 18.88
N VAL A 61 11.09 10.48 18.01
CA VAL A 61 11.18 10.09 16.61
C VAL A 61 10.81 11.29 15.73
N VAL A 62 11.59 11.52 14.68
CA VAL A 62 11.36 12.59 13.69
C VAL A 62 11.40 11.98 12.30
N GLN A 63 10.51 12.44 11.43
CA GLN A 63 10.47 12.08 10.02
C GLN A 63 10.70 13.29 9.13
N GLU A 64 11.54 13.12 8.12
CA GLU A 64 11.84 14.17 7.14
C GLU A 64 11.82 13.55 5.74
N VAL A 65 11.25 14.27 4.77
CA VAL A 65 11.13 13.83 3.37
C VAL A 65 12.10 14.61 2.51
N TYR A 66 12.88 13.89 1.71
CA TYR A 66 13.86 14.45 0.79
C TYR A 66 13.64 13.93 -0.62
N THR A 67 13.68 14.83 -1.60
CA THR A 67 13.77 14.47 -3.01
C THR A 67 15.18 13.97 -3.35
N LEU A 68 15.30 13.14 -4.38
CA LEU A 68 16.61 12.70 -4.87
C LEU A 68 17.51 13.88 -5.23
N THR A 69 16.96 14.93 -5.85
CA THR A 69 17.69 16.16 -6.18
C THR A 69 18.26 16.85 -4.93
N GLN A 70 17.49 16.96 -3.84
CA GLN A 70 18.00 17.50 -2.58
C GLN A 70 19.16 16.66 -2.03
N LEU A 71 19.06 15.33 -2.10
CA LEU A 71 20.11 14.43 -1.63
C LEU A 71 21.39 14.51 -2.48
N GLU A 72 21.26 14.82 -3.77
CA GLU A 72 22.39 14.95 -4.71
C GLU A 72 23.06 16.33 -4.66
N GLU A 73 22.28 17.40 -4.44
CA GLU A 73 22.75 18.79 -4.55
C GLU A 73 23.11 19.43 -3.20
N CYS A 74 22.48 19.02 -2.10
CA CYS A 74 22.74 19.59 -0.78
C CYS A 74 23.80 18.79 -0.02
N SER A 75 24.67 19.49 0.72
CA SER A 75 25.54 18.78 1.66
C SER A 75 24.70 18.18 2.81
N ILE A 76 25.05 16.98 3.24
CA ILE A 76 24.36 16.24 4.30
C ILE A 76 24.13 17.08 5.57
N ARG A 77 25.05 17.99 5.89
CA ARG A 77 25.00 18.86 7.09
C ARG A 77 24.01 20.02 6.97
N GLU A 78 23.71 20.45 5.75
CA GLU A 78 22.78 21.55 5.47
C GLU A 78 21.34 21.07 5.38
N MET A 79 21.14 19.76 5.15
CA MET A 79 19.80 19.17 5.03
C MET A 79 19.09 19.03 6.37
N SER A 80 19.74 18.42 7.37
CA SER A 80 19.18 18.31 8.72
C SER A 80 20.26 18.11 9.79
N PRO A 81 20.06 18.68 11.00
CA PRO A 81 20.89 18.37 12.16
C PRO A 81 20.96 16.88 12.47
N CYS A 82 19.92 16.12 12.12
CA CYS A 82 19.87 14.67 12.34
C CYS A 82 20.99 13.92 11.61
N PHE A 83 21.43 14.41 10.46
CA PHE A 83 22.54 13.82 9.71
C PHE A 83 23.94 14.32 10.09
N SER A 84 24.05 15.27 11.02
CA SER A 84 25.35 15.82 11.39
C SER A 84 26.20 14.79 12.13
N ALA A 85 27.49 14.69 11.77
CA ALA A 85 28.42 13.83 12.50
C ALA A 85 28.50 14.24 13.99
N GLY A 86 28.25 13.31 14.89
CA GLY A 86 28.16 13.58 16.34
C GLY A 86 26.78 14.04 16.82
N SER A 87 25.76 14.00 15.96
CA SER A 87 24.37 14.16 16.39
C SER A 87 23.96 13.00 17.32
N SER A 88 23.01 13.26 18.21
CA SER A 88 22.38 12.22 19.02
C SER A 88 21.25 11.52 18.26
N TRP A 89 21.32 11.41 16.94
CA TRP A 89 20.23 10.88 16.12
C TRP A 89 20.70 9.67 15.31
N GLU A 90 19.89 8.63 15.30
CA GLU A 90 20.11 7.40 14.55
C GLU A 90 19.04 7.25 13.46
N VAL A 91 19.46 6.91 12.25
CA VAL A 91 18.53 6.61 11.15
C VAL A 91 17.96 5.21 11.35
N ILE A 92 16.66 5.11 11.58
CA ILE A 92 15.95 3.83 11.81
C ILE A 92 15.02 3.44 10.66
N GLY A 93 14.74 4.34 9.72
CA GLY A 93 13.87 4.08 8.57
C GLY A 93 14.32 4.86 7.32
N ARG A 94 14.11 4.25 6.15
CA ARG A 94 14.39 4.83 4.82
C ARG A 94 13.32 4.33 3.87
N ASP A 95 12.22 5.07 3.80
CA ASP A 95 11.04 4.62 3.08
C ASP A 95 10.97 5.32 1.72
N THR A 96 10.75 4.55 0.66
CA THR A 96 10.67 5.13 -0.68
C THR A 96 9.24 5.56 -0.99
N PHE A 97 9.08 6.73 -1.60
CA PHE A 97 7.79 7.19 -2.10
C PHE A 97 7.28 6.27 -3.21
N THR A 98 6.01 5.87 -3.11
CA THR A 98 5.38 4.97 -4.09
C THR A 98 5.05 5.67 -5.41
N GLY A 99 5.06 7.01 -5.44
CA GLY A 99 4.58 7.80 -6.57
C GLY A 99 3.07 8.10 -6.51
N LEU A 100 2.38 7.73 -5.43
CA LEU A 100 0.92 7.75 -5.33
C LEU A 100 0.47 8.36 -3.99
N THR A 101 -0.78 8.82 -3.96
CA THR A 101 -1.42 9.36 -2.75
C THR A 101 -2.61 8.50 -2.33
N ASP A 102 -2.92 8.53 -1.04
CA ASP A 102 -4.09 7.88 -0.45
C ASP A 102 -5.39 8.67 -0.74
N LYS A 103 -6.53 8.18 -0.24
CA LYS A 103 -7.85 8.79 -0.48
C LYS A 103 -8.01 10.21 0.08
N ASN A 104 -7.13 10.63 0.98
CA ASN A 104 -7.09 11.95 1.57
C ASN A 104 -6.03 12.85 0.91
N GLY A 105 -5.36 12.37 -0.14
CA GLY A 105 -4.28 13.10 -0.83
C GLY A 105 -2.94 13.07 -0.09
N LYS A 106 -2.78 12.21 0.93
CA LYS A 106 -1.49 12.01 1.61
C LYS A 106 -0.58 11.14 0.74
N GLU A 107 0.67 11.56 0.56
CA GLU A 107 1.68 10.75 -0.12
C GLU A 107 1.91 9.41 0.59
N ILE A 108 2.00 8.34 -0.19
CA ILE A 108 2.19 6.98 0.32
C ILE A 108 3.66 6.57 0.16
N PHE A 109 4.27 6.18 1.27
CA PHE A 109 5.63 5.66 1.35
C PHE A 109 5.62 4.17 1.72
N GLU A 110 6.73 3.50 1.45
CA GLU A 110 7.00 2.18 2.03
C GLU A 110 6.88 2.23 3.58
N GLY A 111 6.40 1.15 4.18
CA GLY A 111 6.19 1.09 5.64
C GLY A 111 5.00 1.90 6.15
N ASP A 112 4.24 2.58 5.29
CA ASP A 112 2.95 3.15 5.67
C ASP A 112 1.96 2.05 6.07
N ILE A 113 1.11 2.38 7.04
CA ILE A 113 0.05 1.50 7.54
C ILE A 113 -1.28 2.03 7.01
N ASP A 114 -1.95 1.20 6.22
CA ASP A 114 -3.30 1.41 5.72
C ASP A 114 -4.34 0.73 6.63
N GLN A 115 -5.52 1.34 6.71
CA GLN A 115 -6.67 0.78 7.42
C GLN A 115 -7.91 0.78 6.53
N ASP A 116 -8.49 -0.40 6.30
CA ASP A 116 -9.72 -0.55 5.54
C ASP A 116 -10.99 -0.18 6.35
N GLU A 117 -12.16 -0.24 5.70
CA GLU A 117 -13.45 0.07 6.33
C GLU A 117 -13.89 -0.95 7.40
N HIS A 118 -13.22 -2.10 7.45
CA HIS A 118 -13.44 -3.17 8.43
C HIS A 118 -12.41 -3.13 9.58
N ASN A 119 -11.59 -2.08 9.66
CA ASN A 119 -10.48 -1.92 10.61
C ASN A 119 -9.34 -2.94 10.46
N ASN A 120 -9.25 -3.64 9.31
CA ASN A 120 -8.09 -4.46 9.03
C ASN A 120 -6.90 -3.55 8.70
N LEU A 121 -5.72 -3.91 9.20
CA LEU A 121 -4.48 -3.19 8.95
C LEU A 121 -3.67 -3.89 7.88
N SER A 122 -3.04 -3.08 7.03
CA SER A 122 -2.06 -3.54 6.06
C SER A 122 -0.84 -2.62 6.06
N VAL A 123 0.32 -3.14 5.66
CA VAL A 123 1.57 -2.38 5.54
C VAL A 123 1.95 -2.28 4.06
N ILE A 124 2.33 -1.09 3.61
CA ILE A 124 2.78 -0.87 2.24
C ILE A 124 4.21 -1.39 2.10
N CYS A 125 4.41 -2.46 1.32
CA CYS A 125 5.71 -3.09 1.12
C CYS A 125 6.10 -3.12 -0.35
N TYR A 126 7.40 -3.00 -0.66
CA TYR A 126 7.92 -3.27 -1.99
C TYR A 126 8.18 -4.77 -2.17
N ILE A 127 7.43 -5.41 -3.07
CA ILE A 127 7.58 -6.85 -3.33
C ILE A 127 8.57 -7.05 -4.48
N LYS A 128 9.81 -7.40 -4.14
CA LYS A 128 10.94 -7.50 -5.09
C LYS A 128 10.67 -8.44 -6.25
N LYS A 129 10.07 -9.60 -5.97
CA LYS A 129 9.70 -10.62 -6.96
C LYS A 129 8.84 -10.07 -8.11
N TYR A 130 8.02 -9.07 -7.83
CA TYR A 130 7.09 -8.46 -8.80
C TYR A 130 7.50 -7.04 -9.21
N GLY A 131 8.49 -6.46 -8.53
CA GLY A 131 8.96 -5.10 -8.79
C GLY A 131 7.89 -4.03 -8.53
N ALA A 132 7.00 -4.27 -7.58
CA ALA A 132 5.82 -3.43 -7.33
C ALA A 132 5.55 -3.30 -5.83
N TYR A 133 4.98 -2.16 -5.44
CA TYR A 133 4.45 -2.00 -4.09
C TYR A 133 3.13 -2.78 -3.93
N CYS A 134 2.81 -3.19 -2.71
CA CYS A 134 1.57 -3.86 -2.34
C CYS A 134 1.16 -3.47 -0.91
N ALA A 135 -0.15 -3.40 -0.66
CA ALA A 135 -0.69 -3.40 0.69
C ALA A 135 -0.70 -4.84 1.22
N VAL A 136 0.16 -5.13 2.19
CA VAL A 136 0.36 -6.47 2.76
C VAL A 136 -0.43 -6.57 4.07
N PRO A 137 -1.38 -7.51 4.21
CA PRO A 137 -2.08 -7.72 5.47
C PRO A 137 -1.11 -7.81 6.65
N LEU A 138 -1.43 -7.15 7.77
CA LEU A 138 -0.53 -7.03 8.92
C LEU A 138 -0.03 -8.41 9.42
N VAL A 139 -0.90 -9.42 9.43
CA VAL A 139 -0.54 -10.80 9.80
C VAL A 139 0.61 -11.34 8.93
N LEU A 140 0.54 -11.16 7.61
CA LEU A 140 1.57 -11.63 6.68
C LEU A 140 2.86 -10.80 6.82
N TYR A 141 2.72 -9.50 7.03
CA TYR A 141 3.86 -8.62 7.29
C TYR A 141 4.65 -9.06 8.52
N LEU A 142 3.96 -9.34 9.64
CA LEU A 142 4.57 -9.76 10.91
C LEU A 142 5.22 -11.16 10.85
N HIS A 143 4.73 -12.04 9.96
CA HIS A 143 5.33 -13.36 9.74
C HIS A 143 6.53 -13.33 8.77
N GLU A 144 6.83 -12.18 8.15
CA GLU A 144 7.91 -11.99 7.17
C GLU A 144 7.84 -12.92 5.93
N ASP A 145 6.73 -13.63 5.69
CA ASP A 145 6.57 -14.58 4.58
C ASP A 145 5.76 -14.01 3.39
N TYR A 146 5.54 -12.70 3.40
CA TYR A 146 4.69 -12.03 2.43
C TYR A 146 5.27 -12.02 0.99
N GLU A 147 6.58 -12.15 0.79
CA GLU A 147 7.14 -12.27 -0.57
C GLU A 147 6.74 -13.59 -1.27
N ASN A 148 6.38 -14.64 -0.52
CA ASN A 148 6.01 -15.95 -1.05
C ASN A 148 4.50 -16.17 -1.09
N GLU A 149 3.77 -15.70 -0.08
CA GLU A 149 2.35 -16.02 0.12
C GLU A 149 1.36 -15.10 -0.60
N ILE A 150 1.76 -13.89 -1.00
CA ILE A 150 0.84 -12.87 -1.57
C ILE A 150 0.09 -13.37 -2.85
N VAL A 151 0.53 -14.44 -3.52
CA VAL A 151 0.06 -14.74 -4.89
C VAL A 151 -0.77 -16.02 -5.08
N TYR A 152 -0.95 -16.90 -4.09
CA TYR A 152 -1.51 -18.22 -4.42
C TYR A 152 -2.85 -18.64 -3.81
N GLU A 153 -3.36 -18.05 -2.72
CA GLU A 153 -4.55 -18.61 -2.06
C GLU A 153 -5.81 -17.72 -2.06
N TYR A 154 -5.69 -16.38 -2.12
CA TYR A 154 -6.84 -15.47 -1.92
C TYR A 154 -7.03 -14.36 -2.96
N GLY A 155 -6.21 -14.29 -4.01
CA GLY A 155 -6.42 -13.31 -5.09
C GLY A 155 -6.37 -11.85 -4.62
N TYR A 156 -5.39 -11.49 -3.79
CA TYR A 156 -5.21 -10.10 -3.38
C TYR A 156 -4.63 -9.27 -4.55
N ASP A 157 -5.46 -8.40 -5.10
CA ASP A 157 -5.25 -7.63 -6.32
C ASP A 157 -4.50 -6.31 -6.11
N CYS A 158 -3.71 -6.20 -5.03
CA CYS A 158 -3.15 -4.93 -4.57
C CYS A 158 -1.80 -4.59 -5.20
N TYR A 159 -1.53 -5.07 -6.42
CA TYR A 159 -0.52 -4.41 -7.23
C TYR A 159 -1.11 -3.07 -7.67
N PHE A 160 -0.42 -1.97 -7.41
CA PHE A 160 -0.82 -0.63 -7.89
C PHE A 160 -1.07 -0.56 -9.42
N HIS A 161 -0.78 -1.64 -10.16
CA HIS A 161 -1.13 -1.88 -11.55
C HIS A 161 -2.65 -1.86 -11.87
N ASN A 162 -3.53 -2.15 -10.89
CA ASN A 162 -4.99 -2.26 -11.13
C ASN A 162 -5.84 -1.06 -10.65
N CYS A 163 -5.23 0.07 -10.23
CA CYS A 163 -5.91 1.33 -9.80
C CYS A 163 -6.70 1.16 -8.47
N THR A 164 -6.74 2.02 -7.44
CA THR A 164 -6.63 3.48 -7.27
C THR A 164 -6.37 3.75 -5.77
N PRO A 165 -5.13 3.92 -5.32
CA PRO A 165 -4.82 4.23 -3.91
C PRO A 165 -5.59 5.43 -3.38
N HIS A 166 -5.73 6.44 -4.23
CA HIS A 166 -6.48 7.66 -3.99
C HIS A 166 -8.00 7.48 -3.84
N ILE A 167 -8.51 6.25 -3.94
CA ILE A 167 -9.92 5.92 -3.68
C ILE A 167 -10.03 5.06 -2.43
N TYR A 168 -9.15 4.06 -2.26
CA TYR A 168 -9.33 3.02 -1.26
C TYR A 168 -8.41 3.15 -0.05
N LEU A 169 -7.14 3.53 -0.27
CA LEU A 169 -6.16 3.52 0.82
C LEU A 169 -6.39 4.69 1.77
N HIS A 170 -6.23 4.40 3.04
CA HIS A 170 -6.35 5.34 4.14
C HIS A 170 -5.14 5.15 5.05
N VAL A 171 -4.12 5.99 4.85
CA VAL A 171 -2.87 5.85 5.61
C VAL A 171 -3.08 6.42 7.02
N VAL A 172 -3.11 5.54 8.01
CA VAL A 172 -3.33 5.87 9.43
C VAL A 172 -2.05 6.01 10.25
N GLY A 173 -0.91 5.59 9.70
CA GLY A 173 0.37 5.66 10.39
C GLY A 173 1.51 5.06 9.58
N ASP A 174 2.63 4.79 10.25
CA ASP A 174 3.75 4.02 9.70
C ASP A 174 4.37 3.10 10.78
N ILE A 175 5.15 2.12 10.32
CA ILE A 175 5.77 1.10 11.17
C ILE A 175 6.74 1.66 12.22
N HIS A 176 7.28 2.87 12.04
CA HIS A 176 8.28 3.45 12.93
C HIS A 176 7.67 4.41 13.96
N THR A 177 6.73 5.26 13.55
CA THR A 177 6.10 6.26 14.44
C THR A 177 4.85 5.73 15.14
N ASN A 178 4.23 4.68 14.60
CA ASN A 178 3.04 4.06 15.16
C ASN A 178 3.24 2.55 15.46
N PRO A 179 4.28 2.15 16.20
CA PRO A 179 4.56 0.73 16.46
C PRO A 179 3.42 0.02 17.20
N ARG A 180 2.59 0.77 17.94
CA ARG A 180 1.39 0.24 18.61
C ARG A 180 0.38 -0.39 17.63
N LEU A 181 0.35 0.06 16.37
CA LEU A 181 -0.55 -0.50 15.35
C LEU A 181 -0.09 -1.87 14.86
N LEU A 182 1.13 -2.29 15.21
CA LEU A 182 1.69 -3.60 14.88
C LEU A 182 1.40 -4.64 15.96
N ASN A 183 0.87 -4.23 17.12
CA ASN A 183 0.59 -5.14 18.23
C ASN A 183 -0.82 -5.76 18.07
N MET A 184 -0.88 -7.06 17.78
CA MET A 184 -2.14 -7.81 17.63
C MET A 184 -3.02 -7.80 18.88
N GLU A 185 -2.45 -7.70 20.09
CA GLU A 185 -3.21 -7.63 21.36
C GLU A 185 -4.08 -6.36 21.47
N ALA A 186 -3.72 -5.27 20.79
CA ALA A 186 -4.51 -4.03 20.79
C ALA A 186 -5.76 -4.10 19.89
N VAL A 187 -5.83 -5.09 18.99
CA VAL A 187 -6.92 -5.24 18.03
C VAL A 187 -8.13 -5.94 18.68
N GLU A 188 -7.93 -6.70 19.75
CA GLU A 188 -9.03 -7.40 20.46
C GLU A 188 -9.76 -6.52 21.49
N GLU A 189 -9.09 -5.51 22.08
CA GLU A 189 -9.69 -4.63 23.10
C GLU A 189 -10.71 -3.61 22.54
N GLU A 190 -10.64 -3.25 21.25
CA GLU A 190 -11.64 -2.37 20.63
C GLU A 190 -12.89 -3.12 20.18
N VAL A 191 -12.76 -4.39 19.76
CA VAL A 191 -13.90 -5.24 19.37
C VAL A 191 -14.80 -5.54 20.57
N THR A 192 -14.24 -5.71 21.77
CA THR A 192 -15.02 -5.97 22.99
C THR A 192 -15.80 -4.75 23.51
N LYS A 193 -15.44 -3.53 23.10
CA LYS A 193 -16.22 -2.31 23.45
C LYS A 193 -17.45 -2.12 22.56
N CYS A 194 -17.45 -2.63 21.34
CA CYS A 194 -18.61 -2.54 20.43
C CYS A 194 -19.65 -3.64 20.63
N THR A 195 -19.31 -4.78 21.27
CA THR A 195 -20.26 -5.87 21.52
C THR A 195 -21.15 -5.70 22.75
N ASN A 196 -20.90 -4.71 23.62
CA ASN A 196 -21.63 -4.53 24.88
C ASN A 196 -22.84 -3.57 24.81
N VAL A 197 -23.33 -3.21 23.62
CA VAL A 197 -24.51 -2.30 23.49
C VAL A 197 -25.81 -3.00 23.07
N HIS A 198 -25.86 -4.33 22.96
CA HIS A 198 -27.09 -5.08 22.63
C HIS A 198 -27.43 -6.16 23.66
N GLY A 199 -27.67 -5.72 24.90
CA GLY A 199 -28.10 -6.58 26.01
C GLY A 199 -29.20 -5.98 26.88
N MET A 200 -30.09 -5.17 26.32
CA MET A 200 -31.41 -4.93 26.91
C MET A 200 -32.43 -5.63 26.03
N VAL A 201 -33.12 -6.65 26.57
CA VAL A 201 -34.57 -6.88 26.46
C VAL A 201 -34.91 -8.24 27.10
N GLN A 202 -35.63 -8.12 28.23
CA GLN A 202 -36.72 -8.97 28.76
C GLN A 202 -36.47 -10.43 29.14
N ASN A 203 -36.83 -10.73 30.40
CA ASN A 203 -37.76 -11.82 30.69
C ASN A 203 -38.66 -11.42 31.87
N ILE A 204 -39.98 -11.49 31.62
CA ILE A 204 -41.06 -11.62 32.61
C ILE A 204 -41.24 -13.12 32.82
#